data_AF-A0A924NSS9-F1
#
_entry.id   AF-A0A924NSS9-F1
#
_cell.length_a   1.000
_cell.length_b   1.000
_cell.length_c   1.000
_cell.angle_alpha   90.00
_cell.angle_beta   90.00
_cell.angle_gamma   90.00
#
_symmetry.space_group_name_H-M   'P 1'
#
loop_
_entity.id
_entity.type
_entity.pdbx_description
1 polymer ?
#
loop_
_entity_poly.entity_id
_entity_poly.type
_entity_poly.pdbx_seq_one_letter_code
_entity_poly.pdbx_strand_id
1 'polypeptide(L)'
;LGRRQLQRWLQLLLYARQQPDAVPNALLPLAALRAAQMEALCKLRGGAREEQDLAFMTGVFSLLDVLFALPMADIVGALNLPQVASDALLLRQGPLGQLLSLAQTKGVTPAMLDQAGFSPKAFWQTQLHAYHWAIQVSENL
;
A
#
# COMPACT_ATOMS: atom_id res chain seq x y z
N LEU A 1 -5.64 2.11 14.24
CA LEU A 1 -4.46 1.59 14.98
C LEU A 1 -3.16 1.57 14.14
N GLY A 2 -3.08 2.33 13.03
CA GLY A 2 -2.16 2.01 11.93
C GLY A 2 -0.64 2.20 12.13
N ARG A 3 -0.19 3.27 12.80
CA ARG A 3 1.24 3.63 12.83
C ARG A 3 2.12 2.73 13.72
N ARG A 4 1.57 2.19 14.81
CA ARG A 4 2.29 1.23 15.69
C ARG A 4 2.39 -0.15 15.06
N GLN A 5 1.30 -0.62 14.44
CA GLN A 5 1.30 -1.87 13.70
C GLN A 5 2.30 -1.80 12.53
N LEU A 6 2.38 -0.65 11.85
CA LEU A 6 3.35 -0.38 10.81
C LEU A 6 4.79 -0.46 11.29
N GLN A 7 5.16 0.20 12.40
CA GLN A 7 6.53 0.10 12.92
C GLN A 7 6.90 -1.36 13.15
N ARG A 8 5.96 -2.18 13.63
CA ARG A 8 6.19 -3.61 13.86
C ARG A 8 6.34 -4.39 12.55
N TRP A 9 5.50 -4.15 11.55
CA TRP A 9 5.64 -4.77 10.23
C TRP A 9 6.92 -4.32 9.52
N LEU A 10 7.26 -3.03 9.54
CA LEU A 10 8.53 -2.50 9.03
C LEU A 10 9.74 -3.10 9.74
N GLN A 11 9.70 -3.22 11.07
CA GLN A 11 10.76 -3.87 11.84
C GLN A 11 10.95 -5.34 11.45
N LEU A 12 9.86 -6.08 11.21
CA LEU A 12 9.93 -7.46 10.72
C LEU A 12 10.52 -7.53 9.30
N LEU A 13 10.15 -6.60 8.43
CA LEU A 13 10.71 -6.48 7.07
C LEU A 13 12.22 -6.19 7.09
N LEU A 14 12.68 -5.35 8.03
CA LEU A 14 14.09 -5.03 8.23
C LEU A 14 14.87 -6.23 8.78
N TYR A 15 14.31 -6.95 9.77
CA TYR A 15 14.93 -8.13 10.35
C TYR A 15 15.02 -9.31 9.38
N ALA A 16 14.07 -9.43 8.45
CA ALA A 16 14.07 -10.48 7.43
C ALA A 16 15.26 -10.37 6.45
N ARG A 17 15.98 -9.24 6.40
CA ARG A 17 17.05 -9.00 5.42
C ARG A 17 18.39 -8.65 6.06
N GLN A 18 18.93 -9.56 6.86
CA GLN A 18 20.38 -9.56 7.12
C GLN A 18 21.15 -10.03 5.87
N GLN A 19 21.30 -9.15 4.87
CA GLN A 19 22.32 -9.31 3.83
C GLN A 19 23.19 -8.04 3.75
N PRO A 20 24.50 -8.13 4.01
CA PRO A 20 25.39 -6.97 4.23
C PRO A 20 25.63 -6.07 3.01
N ASP A 21 25.33 -6.51 1.78
CA ASP A 21 25.67 -5.77 0.53
C ASP A 21 24.46 -5.30 -0.29
N ALA A 22 23.26 -5.33 0.26
CA ALA A 22 22.07 -5.20 -0.55
C ALA A 22 21.62 -3.72 -0.68
N VAL A 23 21.56 -3.25 -1.94
CA VAL A 23 21.08 -1.94 -2.46
C VAL A 23 20.06 -1.24 -1.54
N PRO A 24 20.14 0.09 -1.33
CA PRO A 24 19.19 0.85 -0.49
C PRO A 24 17.75 0.48 -0.84
N ASN A 25 17.02 0.00 0.17
CA ASN A 25 15.80 -0.76 0.01
C ASN A 25 14.61 0.16 -0.36
N ALA A 26 14.52 0.53 -1.64
CA ALA A 26 13.42 1.34 -2.20
C ALA A 26 12.03 0.69 -2.00
N LEU A 27 11.95 -0.58 -1.61
CA LEU A 27 10.69 -1.26 -1.32
C LEU A 27 10.00 -0.69 -0.09
N LEU A 28 10.74 -0.29 0.95
CA LEU A 28 10.13 0.25 2.18
C LEU A 28 9.44 1.60 1.94
N PRO A 29 10.11 2.60 1.34
CA PRO A 29 9.43 3.86 0.98
C PRO A 29 8.29 3.63 -0.01
N LEU A 30 8.41 2.67 -0.94
CA LEU A 30 7.34 2.37 -1.89
C LEU A 30 6.12 1.69 -1.24
N ALA A 31 6.34 0.77 -0.30
CA ALA A 31 5.28 0.17 0.51
C ALA A 31 4.56 1.22 1.34
N ALA A 32 5.34 2.12 1.96
CA ALA A 32 4.81 3.24 2.72
C ALA A 32 3.96 4.17 1.83
N LEU A 33 4.46 4.52 0.65
CA LEU A 33 3.74 5.33 -0.33
C LEU A 33 2.39 4.71 -0.70
N ARG A 34 2.37 3.42 -1.09
CA ARG A 34 1.14 2.72 -1.48
C ARG A 34 0.15 2.64 -0.33
N ALA A 35 0.63 2.33 0.87
CA ALA A 35 -0.21 2.22 2.06
C ALA A 35 -0.88 3.54 2.43
N ALA A 36 -0.11 4.63 2.53
CA ALA A 36 -0.65 5.95 2.85
C ALA A 36 -1.62 6.46 1.76
N GLN A 37 -1.30 6.21 0.49
CA GLN A 37 -2.19 6.61 -0.59
C GLN A 37 -3.51 5.83 -0.55
N MET A 38 -3.47 4.51 -0.33
CA MET A 38 -4.68 3.70 -0.23
C MET A 38 -5.54 4.08 0.99
N GLU A 39 -4.94 4.35 2.15
CA GLU A 39 -5.67 4.88 3.34
C GLU A 39 -6.37 6.20 3.00
N ALA A 40 -5.65 7.13 2.37
CA ALA A 40 -6.16 8.46 2.04
C ALA A 40 -7.27 8.41 0.99
N LEU A 41 -7.14 7.57 -0.05
CA LEU A 41 -8.18 7.38 -1.06
C LEU A 41 -9.43 6.69 -0.47
N CYS A 42 -9.25 5.71 0.41
CA CYS A 42 -10.37 5.10 1.13
C CYS A 42 -11.11 6.12 1.99
N LYS A 43 -10.37 6.96 2.72
CA LYS A 43 -10.94 8.07 3.51
C LYS A 43 -11.71 9.06 2.64
N LEU A 44 -11.19 9.43 1.46
CA LEU A 44 -11.88 10.32 0.53
C LEU A 44 -13.21 9.75 0.02
N ARG A 45 -13.33 8.42 -0.10
CA ARG A 45 -14.59 7.73 -0.43
C ARG A 45 -15.57 7.64 0.74
N GLY A 46 -15.23 8.18 1.90
CA GLY A 46 -16.06 8.10 3.11
C GLY A 46 -15.95 6.77 3.85
N GLY A 47 -14.93 5.96 3.57
CA GLY A 47 -14.73 4.68 4.26
C GLY A 47 -14.52 4.86 5.76
N ALA A 48 -15.03 3.92 6.56
CA ALA A 48 -14.87 3.89 8.01
C ALA A 48 -13.40 3.65 8.41
N ARG A 49 -13.08 3.86 9.69
CA ARG A 49 -11.70 3.72 10.18
C ARG A 49 -11.11 2.33 9.93
N GLU A 50 -11.93 1.29 10.03
CA GLU A 50 -11.53 -0.10 9.79
C GLU A 50 -11.19 -0.35 8.31
N GLU A 51 -12.00 0.20 7.39
CA GLU A 51 -11.74 0.10 5.95
C GLU A 51 -10.48 0.88 5.56
N GLN A 52 -10.24 2.02 6.19
CA GLN A 52 -8.99 2.80 6.03
C GLN A 52 -7.79 1.99 6.52
N ASP A 53 -7.86 1.38 7.70
CA ASP A 53 -6.79 0.54 8.25
C ASP A 53 -6.53 -0.69 7.34
N LEU A 54 -7.58 -1.28 6.74
CA LEU A 54 -7.45 -2.39 5.80
C LEU A 54 -6.86 -1.97 4.44
N ALA A 55 -7.26 -0.81 3.92
CA ALA A 55 -6.69 -0.24 2.70
C ALA A 55 -5.20 0.06 2.88
N PHE A 56 -4.85 0.61 4.05
CA PHE A 56 -3.47 0.82 4.45
C PHE A 56 -2.67 -0.49 4.42
N MET A 57 -3.15 -1.54 5.11
CA MET A 57 -2.49 -2.85 5.15
C MET A 57 -2.34 -3.47 3.76
N THR A 58 -3.37 -3.37 2.93
CA THR A 58 -3.33 -3.88 1.54
C THR A 58 -2.22 -3.19 0.73
N GLY A 59 -2.02 -1.88 0.92
CA GLY A 59 -0.92 -1.15 0.29
C GLY A 59 0.46 -1.62 0.74
N VAL A 60 0.66 -1.89 2.04
CA VAL A 60 1.90 -2.47 2.56
C VAL A 60 2.14 -3.86 1.95
N PHE A 61 1.11 -4.71 1.95
CA PHE A 61 1.24 -6.10 1.52
C PHE A 61 1.45 -6.27 0.01
N SER A 62 1.17 -5.21 -0.77
CA SER A 62 1.35 -5.21 -2.23
C SER A 62 2.79 -5.37 -2.74
N LEU A 63 3.77 -5.51 -1.85
CA LEU A 63 5.18 -5.72 -2.18
C LEU A 63 5.79 -6.95 -1.47
N LEU A 64 4.98 -7.76 -0.77
CA LEU A 64 5.52 -8.93 -0.07
C LEU A 64 6.04 -10.01 -1.04
N ASP A 65 5.44 -10.14 -2.22
CA ASP A 65 5.91 -11.02 -3.28
C ASP A 65 7.32 -10.67 -3.74
N VAL A 66 7.56 -9.37 -3.98
CA VAL A 66 8.87 -8.83 -4.35
C VAL A 66 9.88 -9.00 -3.21
N LEU A 67 9.45 -8.75 -1.98
CA LEU A 67 10.31 -8.84 -0.81
C LEU A 67 10.74 -10.28 -0.50
N PHE A 68 9.79 -11.22 -0.46
CA PHE A 68 10.06 -12.60 -0.10
C PHE A 68 10.49 -13.46 -1.29
N ALA A 69 10.45 -12.91 -2.51
CA ALA A 69 10.67 -13.65 -3.75
C ALA A 69 9.77 -14.90 -3.86
N LEU A 70 8.50 -14.76 -3.46
CA LEU A 70 7.47 -15.80 -3.49
C LEU A 70 6.24 -15.33 -4.28
N PRO A 71 5.48 -16.24 -4.91
CA PRO A 71 4.19 -15.90 -5.49
C PRO A 71 3.26 -15.26 -4.44
N MET A 72 2.57 -14.17 -4.82
CA MET A 72 1.61 -13.49 -3.94
C MET A 72 0.52 -14.44 -3.41
N ALA A 73 0.12 -15.44 -4.20
CA ALA A 73 -0.85 -16.46 -3.81
C ALA A 73 -0.42 -17.25 -2.56
N ASP A 74 0.85 -17.66 -2.50
CA ASP A 74 1.40 -18.43 -1.38
C ASP A 74 1.44 -17.57 -0.11
N ILE A 75 1.80 -16.28 -0.27
CA ILE A 75 1.86 -15.32 0.83
C ILE A 75 0.45 -15.05 1.38
N VAL A 76 -0.53 -14.74 0.51
CA VAL A 76 -1.91 -14.47 0.93
C VAL A 76 -2.53 -15.69 1.62
N GLY A 77 -2.27 -16.90 1.11
CA GLY A 77 -2.72 -18.15 1.73
C GLY A 77 -2.21 -18.33 3.16
N ALA A 78 -0.99 -17.89 3.45
CA ALA A 78 -0.40 -17.97 4.79
C ALA A 78 -0.89 -16.87 5.76
N LEU A 79 -1.27 -15.69 5.26
CA LEU A 79 -1.61 -14.52 6.09
C LEU A 79 -3.06 -14.49 6.60
N ASN A 80 -3.93 -15.38 6.10
CA ASN A 80 -5.36 -15.44 6.45
C ASN A 80 -6.05 -14.07 6.40
N LEU A 81 -5.90 -13.37 5.28
CA LEU A 81 -6.44 -12.01 5.09
C LEU A 81 -7.94 -12.02 4.80
N PRO A 82 -8.67 -10.94 5.14
CA PRO A 82 -10.05 -10.76 4.69
C PRO A 82 -10.15 -10.85 3.15
N GLN A 83 -11.23 -11.45 2.66
CA GLN A 83 -11.41 -11.72 1.22
C GLN A 83 -11.20 -10.46 0.35
N VAL A 84 -11.70 -9.31 0.80
CA VAL A 84 -11.56 -8.03 0.08
C VAL A 84 -10.10 -7.59 -0.12
N ALA A 85 -9.20 -7.92 0.82
CA ALA A 85 -7.78 -7.63 0.69
C ALA A 85 -7.08 -8.70 -0.18
N SER A 86 -7.46 -9.97 -0.02
CA SER A 86 -6.98 -11.06 -0.87
C SER A 86 -7.31 -10.83 -2.35
N ASP A 87 -8.56 -10.44 -2.67
CA ASP A 87 -9.00 -10.13 -4.03
C ASP A 87 -8.25 -8.95 -4.63
N ALA A 88 -7.93 -7.94 -3.81
CA ALA A 88 -7.13 -6.80 -4.25
C ALA A 88 -5.68 -7.22 -4.59
N LEU A 89 -5.05 -8.02 -3.72
CA LEU A 89 -3.66 -8.46 -3.86
C LEU A 89 -3.47 -9.50 -4.97
N LEU A 90 -4.45 -10.38 -5.18
CA LEU A 90 -4.36 -11.46 -6.17
C LEU A 90 -4.96 -11.08 -7.52
N LEU A 91 -6.12 -10.43 -7.51
CA LEU A 91 -6.94 -10.24 -8.72
C LEU A 91 -7.06 -8.77 -9.14
N ARG A 92 -6.62 -7.82 -8.30
CA ARG A 92 -6.86 -6.38 -8.47
C ARG A 92 -8.35 -6.02 -8.55
N GLN A 93 -9.19 -6.78 -7.85
CA GLN A 93 -10.65 -6.61 -7.89
C GLN A 93 -11.21 -5.95 -6.62
N GLY A 94 -12.46 -5.52 -6.73
CA GLY A 94 -13.20 -4.90 -5.64
C GLY A 94 -12.69 -3.49 -5.25
N PRO A 95 -13.22 -2.92 -4.16
CA PRO A 95 -12.90 -1.56 -3.75
C PRO A 95 -11.41 -1.36 -3.51
N LEU A 96 -10.76 -2.29 -2.80
CA LEU A 96 -9.32 -2.20 -2.51
C LEU A 96 -8.46 -2.48 -3.73
N GLY A 97 -8.89 -3.35 -4.66
CA GLY A 97 -8.19 -3.58 -5.92
C GLY A 97 -8.14 -2.35 -6.80
N GLN A 98 -9.23 -1.59 -6.88
CA GLN A 98 -9.25 -0.30 -7.60
C GLN A 98 -8.26 0.70 -6.99
N LEU A 99 -8.25 0.83 -5.66
CA LEU A 99 -7.32 1.73 -4.97
C LEU A 99 -5.87 1.31 -5.18
N LEU A 100 -5.60 -0.01 -5.13
CA LEU A 100 -4.26 -0.55 -5.35
C LEU A 100 -3.79 -0.30 -6.79
N SER A 101 -4.65 -0.52 -7.79
CA SER A 101 -4.35 -0.24 -9.20
C SER A 101 -4.00 1.23 -9.43
N LEU A 102 -4.73 2.15 -8.81
CA LEU A 102 -4.40 3.58 -8.86
C LEU A 102 -3.03 3.88 -8.22
N ALA A 103 -2.78 3.34 -7.02
CA ALA A 103 -1.51 3.55 -6.30
C ALA A 103 -0.28 2.93 -6.98
N GLN A 104 -0.48 1.98 -7.89
CA GLN A 104 0.59 1.34 -8.67
C GLN A 104 0.84 2.02 -10.03
N THR A 105 -0.10 2.81 -10.52
CA THR A 105 -0.05 3.39 -11.87
C THR A 105 0.87 4.61 -11.91
N LYS A 106 1.90 4.60 -12.77
CA LYS A 106 2.87 5.70 -12.92
C LYS A 106 2.38 6.89 -13.78
N GLY A 107 1.21 6.79 -14.39
CA GLY A 107 0.63 7.79 -15.30
C GLY A 107 -0.89 7.81 -15.21
N VAL A 108 -1.42 8.14 -14.04
CA VAL A 108 -2.87 8.18 -13.82
C VAL A 108 -3.51 9.26 -14.69
N THR A 109 -4.50 8.87 -15.49
CA THR A 109 -5.22 9.78 -16.39
C THR A 109 -6.51 10.30 -15.74
N PRO A 110 -7.02 11.47 -16.17
CA PRO A 110 -8.32 11.97 -15.69
C PRO A 110 -9.47 10.96 -15.88
N ALA A 111 -9.49 10.20 -16.97
CA ALA A 111 -10.52 9.20 -17.23
C ALA A 111 -10.49 8.04 -16.21
N MET A 112 -9.29 7.60 -15.80
CA MET A 112 -9.16 6.59 -14.74
C MET A 112 -9.66 7.10 -13.38
N LEU A 113 -9.40 8.38 -13.09
CA LEU A 113 -9.86 9.00 -11.85
C LEU A 113 -11.37 9.16 -11.82
N ASP A 114 -11.96 9.57 -12.94
CA ASP A 114 -13.40 9.69 -13.10
C ASP A 114 -14.10 8.33 -12.91
N GLN A 115 -13.60 7.27 -13.57
CA GLN A 115 -14.09 5.90 -13.38
C GLN A 115 -13.98 5.42 -11.93
N ALA A 116 -12.94 5.88 -11.21
CA ALA A 116 -12.74 5.56 -9.80
C ALA A 116 -13.48 6.52 -8.85
N GLY A 117 -14.23 7.50 -9.35
CA GLY A 117 -14.99 8.46 -8.55
C GLY A 117 -14.11 9.47 -7.78
N PHE A 118 -12.92 9.79 -8.27
CA PHE A 118 -12.02 10.77 -7.67
C PHE A 118 -11.85 12.01 -8.55
N SER A 119 -11.92 13.20 -7.95
CA SER A 119 -11.47 14.40 -8.66
C SER A 119 -9.94 14.39 -8.81
N PRO A 120 -9.38 14.90 -9.92
CA PRO A 120 -7.93 15.00 -10.11
C PRO A 120 -7.21 15.72 -8.96
N LYS A 121 -7.79 16.83 -8.49
CA LYS A 121 -7.23 17.60 -7.37
C LYS A 121 -7.15 16.76 -6.09
N ALA A 122 -8.24 16.07 -5.72
CA ALA A 122 -8.29 15.28 -4.50
C ALA A 122 -7.30 14.10 -4.57
N PHE A 123 -7.21 13.43 -5.73
CA PHE A 123 -6.25 12.35 -5.94
C PHE A 123 -4.80 12.83 -5.74
N TRP A 124 -4.39 13.92 -6.41
CA TRP A 124 -3.02 14.41 -6.30
C TRP A 124 -2.67 14.89 -4.89
N GLN A 125 -3.64 15.42 -4.13
CA GLN A 125 -3.44 15.74 -2.72
C GLN A 125 -3.13 14.49 -1.88
N THR A 126 -3.82 13.37 -2.12
CA THR A 126 -3.50 12.09 -1.45
C THR A 126 -2.12 11.58 -1.83
N GLN A 127 -1.74 11.72 -3.11
CA GLN A 127 -0.44 11.26 -3.59
C GLN A 127 0.71 12.06 -2.96
N LEU A 128 0.59 13.39 -2.91
CA LEU A 128 1.57 14.27 -2.27
C LEU A 128 1.68 13.98 -0.77
N HIS A 129 0.55 13.78 -0.09
CA HIS A 129 0.54 13.38 1.32
C HIS A 129 1.28 12.04 1.53
N ALA A 130 1.02 11.06 0.66
CA ALA A 130 1.67 9.76 0.73
C ALA A 130 3.18 9.83 0.46
N TYR A 131 3.63 10.66 -0.49
CA TYR A 131 5.07 10.89 -0.73
C TYR A 131 5.75 11.52 0.47
N HIS A 132 5.16 12.56 1.06
CA HIS A 132 5.70 13.19 2.26
C HIS A 132 5.88 12.17 3.38
N TRP A 133 4.88 11.31 3.58
CA TRP A 133 4.95 10.28 4.59
C TRP A 133 6.00 9.20 4.29
N ALA A 134 6.11 8.76 3.04
CA ALA A 134 7.13 7.79 2.61
C ALA A 134 8.56 8.31 2.84
N ILE A 135 8.80 9.60 2.59
CA ILE A 135 10.08 10.26 2.87
C ILE A 135 10.37 10.25 4.37
N GLN A 136 9.40 10.62 5.21
CA GLN A 136 9.57 10.56 6.66
C GLN A 136 9.89 9.15 7.16
N VAL A 137 9.24 8.12 6.60
CA VAL A 137 9.57 6.73 6.93
C VAL A 137 11.02 6.43 6.54
N SER A 138 11.50 6.89 5.39
CA SER A 138 12.88 6.67 4.95
C SER A 138 13.94 7.39 5.80
N GLU A 139 13.62 8.55 6.37
CA GLU A 139 14.53 9.34 7.21
C GLU A 139 14.61 8.85 8.66
N ASN A 140 13.60 8.11 9.13
CA ASN A 140 13.53 7.56 10.49
C ASN A 140 13.93 6.08 10.57
N LEU A 141 14.50 5.53 9.50
CA LEU A 141 15.12 4.21 9.43
C LEU A 141 16.61 4.30 9.76
#